data_AF-A0A9X2D0I1-F1
#
_entry.id   AF-A0A9X2D0I1-F1
#
_cell.length_a   1.000
_cell.length_b   1.000
_cell.length_c   1.000
_cell.angle_alpha   90.00
_cell.angle_beta   90.00
_cell.angle_gamma   90.00
#
_symmetry.space_group_name_H-M   'P 1'
#
loop_
_entity.id
_entity.type
_entity.pdbx_description
1 polymer ?
#
loop_
_entity_poly.entity_id
_entity_poly.type
_entity_poly.pdbx_seq_one_letter_code
_entity_poly.pdbx_strand_id
1 'polypeptide(L)'
;MNQSLIFIKKLILIPLLILLWPLSANSDSISFSCQNNVANFDYELQQPLHTKRFVRGWGPARNILRLSSELLTCLNNKDWQRQRVLAAADYWIKQKLNYCHHYLPDYATPLERRDAKHNKGGYCSVAKNIMPGSVYYHQQVRWNYKGTGAETRTNWINNTMWHGMDCSNYTTFLYNFALGLMFSSNIKYQAGQRADKTQNNLSPNQQSGTNVLDNPNAAGKLVCRDNSIEVNHSCAGHGGYLSVIDSSGNKHPGSILSSDLTALHPGDLLFISARRPNNSTAVVHVVMWTGKQVNDAPDAIHSEQIAPNESCPQKDWRPHRGDWIITDSHYQGPDYRILTPCYYLNNLWGVRRVIF
;
A
#
# COMPACT_ATOMS: atom_id res chain seq x y z
N MET A 1 -11.44 98.78 -13.82
CA MET A 1 -11.40 99.04 -12.36
C MET A 1 -11.36 97.69 -11.65
N ASN A 2 -10.40 97.54 -10.73
CA ASN A 2 -10.16 96.47 -9.73
C ASN A 2 -9.94 95.03 -10.27
N GLN A 3 -8.70 94.53 -10.45
CA GLN A 3 -7.65 94.10 -9.49
C GLN A 3 -8.08 93.15 -8.36
N SER A 4 -7.28 92.06 -8.24
CA SER A 4 -7.01 91.17 -7.07
C SER A 4 -7.48 89.73 -7.28
N LEU A 5 -6.77 88.65 -6.96
CA LEU A 5 -5.43 88.43 -6.41
C LEU A 5 -5.11 86.93 -6.62
N ILE A 6 -3.87 86.63 -7.01
CA ILE A 6 -3.33 85.30 -7.29
C ILE A 6 -2.88 84.65 -5.97
N PHE A 7 -3.26 83.39 -5.72
CA PHE A 7 -2.68 82.54 -4.68
C PHE A 7 -2.12 81.26 -5.30
N ILE A 8 -0.81 81.25 -5.56
CA ILE A 8 -0.06 80.03 -5.95
C ILE A 8 0.46 79.41 -4.65
N LYS A 9 -0.10 78.25 -4.26
CA LYS A 9 0.48 77.41 -3.20
C LYS A 9 1.76 76.75 -3.74
N LYS A 10 2.89 77.02 -3.07
CA LYS A 10 4.16 76.33 -3.28
C LYS A 10 3.99 74.83 -2.99
N LEU A 11 4.14 73.98 -4.01
CA LEU A 11 4.37 72.56 -3.84
C LEU A 11 5.83 72.37 -3.44
N ILE A 12 6.07 71.86 -2.23
CA ILE A 12 7.41 71.44 -1.78
C ILE A 12 7.64 70.03 -2.33
N LEU A 13 8.52 69.88 -3.32
CA LEU A 13 9.05 68.58 -3.72
C LEU A 13 10.10 68.14 -2.69
N ILE A 14 9.79 67.10 -1.92
CA ILE A 14 10.75 66.39 -1.08
C ILE A 14 11.41 65.31 -1.96
N PRO A 15 12.73 65.29 -2.15
CA PRO A 15 13.39 64.21 -2.86
C PRO A 15 13.42 62.98 -1.95
N LEU A 16 12.64 61.95 -2.31
CA LEU A 16 12.68 60.65 -1.65
C LEU A 16 13.95 59.94 -2.11
N LEU A 17 15.03 60.03 -1.32
CA LEU A 17 16.22 59.21 -1.50
C LEU A 17 15.83 57.75 -1.19
N ILE A 18 15.57 56.95 -2.24
CA ILE A 18 15.42 55.51 -2.11
C ILE A 18 16.84 54.93 -1.96
N LEU A 19 17.25 54.75 -0.70
CA LEU A 19 18.39 53.93 -0.33
C LEU A 19 18.10 52.48 -0.75
N LEU A 20 18.61 52.07 -1.92
CA LEU A 20 18.69 50.68 -2.35
C LEU A 20 19.68 49.96 -1.43
N TRP A 21 19.17 49.42 -0.32
CA TRP A 21 19.91 48.44 0.45
C TRP A 21 19.95 47.16 -0.37
N PRO A 22 21.12 46.55 -0.62
CA PRO A 22 21.16 45.21 -1.17
C PRO A 22 20.52 44.31 -0.11
N LEU A 23 19.29 43.87 -0.37
CA LEU A 23 18.72 42.73 0.32
C LEU A 23 19.58 41.53 -0.08
N SER A 24 20.61 41.25 0.72
CA SER A 24 21.24 39.96 0.74
C SER A 24 20.18 38.97 1.19
N ALA A 25 19.47 38.40 0.22
CA ALA A 25 18.69 37.20 0.43
C ALA A 25 19.69 36.10 0.76
N ASN A 26 19.97 35.92 2.05
CA ASN A 26 20.49 34.66 2.53
C ASN A 26 19.46 33.62 2.12
N SER A 27 19.77 32.85 1.08
CA SER A 27 19.06 31.61 0.84
C SER A 27 19.45 30.70 1.99
N ASP A 28 18.72 30.79 3.10
CA ASP A 28 18.79 29.77 4.13
C ASP A 28 18.54 28.46 3.40
N SER A 29 19.57 27.61 3.35
CA SER A 29 19.43 26.28 2.79
C SER A 29 18.30 25.61 3.55
N ILE A 30 17.21 25.29 2.84
CA ILE A 30 16.08 24.58 3.45
C ILE A 30 16.65 23.31 4.06
N SER A 31 16.67 23.24 5.39
CA SER A 31 17.22 22.11 6.12
C SER A 31 16.43 20.85 5.74
N PHE A 32 17.13 19.86 5.18
CA PHE A 32 16.54 18.58 4.86
C PHE A 32 16.13 17.87 6.15
N SER A 33 14.82 17.62 6.30
CA SER A 33 14.26 16.82 7.39
C SER A 33 13.54 15.61 6.83
N CYS A 34 13.84 14.44 7.38
CA CYS A 34 13.14 13.20 7.03
C CYS A 34 11.62 13.33 7.19
N GLN A 35 11.17 13.97 8.27
CA GLN A 35 9.75 14.15 8.56
C GLN A 35 9.03 14.98 7.50
N ASN A 36 9.66 16.05 7.01
CA ASN A 36 9.10 16.90 5.96
C ASN A 36 9.08 16.20 4.58
N ASN A 37 9.80 15.10 4.42
CA ASN A 37 9.95 14.37 3.16
C ASN A 37 9.34 12.97 3.19
N VAL A 38 8.54 12.62 4.21
CA VAL A 38 7.86 11.32 4.31
C VAL A 38 7.11 10.96 3.03
N ALA A 39 6.35 11.92 2.47
CA ALA A 39 5.54 11.74 1.26
C ALA A 39 6.17 12.34 -0.01
N ASN A 40 7.43 12.78 0.05
CA ASN A 40 8.14 13.27 -1.14
C ASN A 40 8.63 12.07 -1.95
N PHE A 41 8.07 11.87 -3.14
CA PHE A 41 8.41 10.79 -4.07
C PHE A 41 8.92 11.31 -5.42
N ASP A 42 9.30 12.58 -5.51
CA ASP A 42 9.64 13.22 -6.80
C ASP A 42 10.82 12.52 -7.50
N TYR A 43 11.77 12.00 -6.73
CA TYR A 43 12.92 11.26 -7.24
C TYR A 43 12.53 9.85 -7.72
N GLU A 44 11.69 9.14 -6.96
CA GLU A 44 11.24 7.79 -7.30
C GLU A 44 10.31 7.79 -8.51
N LEU A 45 9.51 8.84 -8.70
CA LEU A 45 8.61 8.99 -9.84
C LEU A 45 9.33 9.27 -11.17
N GLN A 46 10.59 9.71 -11.14
CA GLN A 46 11.40 9.90 -12.34
C GLN A 46 12.04 8.60 -12.86
N GLN A 47 11.99 7.52 -12.07
CA GLN A 47 12.60 6.24 -12.42
C GLN A 47 11.59 5.33 -13.15
N PRO A 48 12.04 4.54 -14.13
CA PRO A 48 11.18 3.51 -14.72
C PRO A 48 10.82 2.46 -13.67
N LEU A 49 9.54 2.14 -13.48
CA LEU A 49 9.11 1.17 -12.45
C LEU A 49 9.32 -0.28 -12.92
N HIS A 50 9.38 -0.49 -14.23
CA HIS A 50 9.66 -1.78 -14.85
C HIS A 50 10.86 -1.76 -15.81
N THR A 51 11.49 -2.91 -15.95
CA THR A 51 12.51 -3.20 -16.96
C THR A 51 11.86 -3.59 -18.29
N LYS A 52 12.63 -3.59 -19.38
CA LYS A 52 12.20 -4.17 -20.67
C LYS A 52 12.01 -5.70 -20.65
N ARG A 53 12.44 -6.38 -19.59
CA ARG A 53 12.34 -7.84 -19.47
C ARG A 53 10.93 -8.24 -19.09
N PHE A 54 10.36 -9.18 -19.84
CA PHE A 54 9.07 -9.80 -19.51
C PHE A 54 9.28 -11.19 -18.91
N VAL A 55 8.63 -11.48 -17.79
CA VAL A 55 8.65 -12.79 -17.16
C VAL A 55 7.40 -13.55 -17.58
N ARG A 56 7.58 -14.67 -18.27
CA ARG A 56 6.47 -15.50 -18.75
C ARG A 56 5.60 -15.93 -17.56
N GLY A 57 4.30 -15.66 -17.65
CA GLY A 57 3.35 -15.96 -16.58
C GLY A 57 3.32 -14.95 -15.43
N TRP A 58 4.19 -13.93 -15.44
CA TRP A 58 4.37 -12.99 -14.32
C TRP A 58 4.43 -11.51 -14.72
N GLY A 59 4.25 -11.14 -15.99
CA GLY A 59 4.25 -9.72 -16.35
C GLY A 59 5.65 -9.10 -16.53
N PRO A 60 5.72 -7.76 -16.62
CA PRO A 60 6.99 -7.05 -16.71
C PRO A 60 7.82 -7.22 -15.43
N ALA A 61 9.14 -7.42 -15.58
CA ALA A 61 10.04 -7.48 -14.45
C ALA A 61 10.24 -6.07 -13.85
N ARG A 62 10.15 -5.98 -12.52
CA ARG A 62 10.32 -4.75 -11.74
C ARG A 62 11.76 -4.22 -11.80
N ASN A 63 11.92 -2.91 -11.81
CA ASN A 63 13.18 -2.28 -11.44
C ASN A 63 13.33 -2.22 -9.92
N ILE A 64 14.57 -2.17 -9.44
CA ILE A 64 14.86 -1.76 -8.06
C ILE A 64 14.95 -0.24 -8.06
N LEU A 65 14.06 0.41 -7.31
CA LEU A 65 14.01 1.86 -7.23
C LEU A 65 15.02 2.34 -6.20
N ARG A 66 15.60 3.52 -6.45
CA ARG A 66 16.56 4.17 -5.55
C ARG A 66 15.91 5.35 -4.88
N LEU A 67 16.27 5.59 -3.63
CA LEU A 67 15.95 6.82 -2.93
C LEU A 67 16.97 7.89 -3.33
N SER A 68 16.58 9.16 -3.17
CA SER A 68 17.53 10.27 -3.28
C SER A 68 18.63 10.14 -2.21
N SER A 69 19.80 10.74 -2.47
CA SER A 69 20.94 10.73 -1.54
C SER A 69 20.56 11.21 -0.14
N GLU A 70 19.69 12.21 -0.08
CA GLU A 70 19.24 12.82 1.17
C GLU A 70 18.35 11.83 1.95
N LEU A 71 17.43 11.16 1.27
CA LEU A 71 16.49 10.22 1.91
C LEU A 71 17.16 8.91 2.36
N LEU A 72 18.30 8.53 1.78
CA LEU A 72 19.08 7.39 2.27
C LEU A 72 19.48 7.56 3.75
N THR A 73 19.70 8.80 4.21
CA THR A 73 20.04 9.08 5.62
C THR A 73 18.88 8.76 6.58
N CYS A 74 17.65 8.75 6.08
CA CYS A 74 16.44 8.51 6.86
C CYS A 74 16.17 7.02 7.13
N LEU A 75 16.85 6.11 6.40
CA LEU A 75 16.61 4.66 6.52
C LEU A 75 16.97 4.09 7.90
N ASN A 76 17.75 4.80 8.73
CA ASN A 76 18.00 4.36 10.11
C ASN A 76 16.82 4.64 11.06
N ASN A 77 15.82 5.43 10.64
CA ASN A 77 14.65 5.76 11.45
C ASN A 77 13.45 4.89 11.05
N LYS A 78 13.09 3.93 11.92
CA LYS A 78 12.00 2.98 11.67
C LYS A 78 10.63 3.67 11.57
N ASP A 79 10.39 4.69 12.37
CA ASP A 79 9.10 5.40 12.34
C ASP A 79 8.93 6.16 11.04
N TRP A 80 10.01 6.79 10.55
CA TRP A 80 10.01 7.40 9.23
C TRP A 80 9.78 6.37 8.11
N GLN A 81 10.44 5.20 8.16
CA GLN A 81 10.22 4.16 7.17
C GLN A 81 8.75 3.70 7.12
N ARG A 82 8.13 3.50 8.29
CA ARG A 82 6.73 3.11 8.44
C ARG A 82 5.81 4.19 7.86
N GLN A 83 6.03 5.45 8.24
CA GLN A 83 5.27 6.59 7.72
C GLN A 83 5.41 6.71 6.20
N ARG A 84 6.62 6.52 5.64
CA ARG A 84 6.89 6.63 4.20
C ARG A 84 6.21 5.51 3.41
N VAL A 85 6.22 4.27 3.91
CA VAL A 85 5.50 3.16 3.28
C VAL A 85 3.98 3.40 3.29
N LEU A 86 3.41 3.96 4.36
CA LEU A 86 2.01 4.37 4.37
C LEU A 86 1.73 5.52 3.38
N ALA A 87 2.63 6.50 3.28
CA ALA A 87 2.50 7.59 2.32
C ALA A 87 2.58 7.07 0.87
N ALA A 88 3.41 6.06 0.60
CA ALA A 88 3.47 5.40 -0.70
C ALA A 88 2.14 4.69 -1.00
N ALA A 89 1.55 4.00 -0.01
CA ALA A 89 0.25 3.37 -0.17
C ALA A 89 -0.84 4.40 -0.51
N ASP A 90 -0.92 5.49 0.25
CA ASP A 90 -1.86 6.59 0.01
C ASP A 90 -1.68 7.19 -1.39
N TYR A 91 -0.44 7.49 -1.80
CA TYR A 91 -0.13 8.00 -3.12
C TYR A 91 -0.67 7.08 -4.23
N TRP A 92 -0.42 5.78 -4.14
CA TRP A 92 -0.81 4.81 -5.16
C TRP A 92 -2.30 4.44 -5.14
N ILE A 93 -2.97 4.50 -3.99
CA ILE A 93 -4.43 4.44 -3.89
C ILE A 93 -5.05 5.64 -4.63
N LYS A 94 -4.51 6.84 -4.41
CA LYS A 94 -4.96 8.07 -5.08
C LYS A 94 -4.73 8.08 -6.59
N GLN A 95 -3.85 7.21 -7.12
CA GLN A 95 -3.70 7.01 -8.56
C GLN A 95 -4.84 6.18 -9.19
N LYS A 96 -5.71 5.57 -8.38
CA LYS A 96 -6.91 4.82 -8.82
C LYS A 96 -6.61 3.68 -9.79
N LEU A 97 -5.46 3.03 -9.58
CA LEU A 97 -5.02 1.87 -10.37
C LEU A 97 -5.96 0.68 -10.22
N ASN A 98 -6.12 -0.11 -11.28
CA ASN A 98 -6.96 -1.30 -11.25
C ASN A 98 -6.25 -2.50 -10.60
N TYR A 99 -6.98 -3.59 -10.39
CA TYR A 99 -6.38 -4.89 -10.11
C TYR A 99 -5.85 -5.49 -11.42
N CYS A 100 -4.52 -5.66 -11.47
CA CYS A 100 -3.86 -6.28 -12.61
C CYS A 100 -2.83 -7.32 -12.16
N HIS A 101 -3.17 -8.58 -12.40
CA HIS A 101 -2.44 -9.77 -11.98
C HIS A 101 -1.03 -9.77 -12.55
N HIS A 102 -0.06 -9.64 -11.65
CA HIS A 102 1.36 -9.54 -11.88
C HIS A 102 1.85 -8.31 -12.66
N TYR A 103 1.08 -7.21 -12.67
CA TYR A 103 1.44 -6.01 -13.44
C TYR A 103 2.04 -4.94 -12.53
N LEU A 104 2.40 -3.80 -13.13
CA LEU A 104 3.01 -2.63 -12.49
C LEU A 104 2.31 -1.34 -12.92
N PRO A 105 2.41 -0.25 -12.15
CA PRO A 105 1.64 0.96 -12.41
C PRO A 105 1.88 1.62 -13.77
N ASP A 106 3.12 1.61 -14.24
CA ASP A 106 3.56 2.24 -15.49
C ASP A 106 3.46 1.28 -16.70
N TYR A 107 2.91 0.07 -16.50
CA TYR A 107 2.72 -0.90 -17.55
C TYR A 107 1.24 -1.02 -17.94
N ALA A 108 0.89 -0.40 -19.07
CA ALA A 108 -0.42 -0.56 -19.67
C ALA A 108 -0.60 -2.00 -20.19
N THR A 109 -1.74 -2.60 -19.89
CA THR A 109 -2.04 -3.95 -20.36
C THR A 109 -2.17 -3.99 -21.88
N PRO A 110 -1.36 -4.82 -22.58
CA PRO A 110 -1.44 -4.97 -24.02
C PRO A 110 -2.85 -5.38 -24.45
N LEU A 111 -3.33 -4.80 -25.56
CA LEU A 111 -4.71 -5.01 -26.04
C LEU A 111 -5.07 -6.49 -26.16
N GLU A 112 -4.15 -7.31 -26.66
CA GLU A 112 -4.31 -8.75 -26.86
C GLU A 112 -4.32 -9.56 -25.55
N ARG A 113 -3.93 -8.95 -24.43
CA ARG A 113 -3.93 -9.55 -23.09
C ARG A 113 -5.02 -9.02 -22.18
N ARG A 114 -5.76 -8.00 -22.61
CA ARG A 114 -7.00 -7.58 -21.95
C ARG A 114 -7.94 -8.78 -22.00
N ASP A 115 -8.51 -9.14 -20.85
CA ASP A 115 -9.43 -10.29 -20.67
C ASP A 115 -8.80 -11.67 -20.75
N ALA A 116 -7.47 -11.77 -20.78
CA ALA A 116 -6.82 -13.07 -20.70
C ALA A 116 -7.17 -13.79 -19.37
N LYS A 117 -7.27 -15.12 -19.44
CA LYS A 117 -7.51 -15.94 -18.25
C LYS A 117 -6.32 -15.81 -17.29
N HIS A 118 -6.58 -15.94 -15.98
CA HIS A 118 -5.55 -15.88 -14.93
C HIS A 118 -4.30 -16.73 -15.24
N ASN A 119 -4.49 -17.93 -15.79
CA ASN A 119 -3.40 -18.86 -16.12
C ASN A 119 -2.54 -18.45 -17.34
N LYS A 120 -2.90 -17.38 -18.05
CA LYS A 120 -2.15 -16.84 -19.19
C LYS A 120 -1.25 -15.64 -18.80
N GLY A 121 -1.14 -15.31 -17.50
CA GLY A 121 -0.25 -14.24 -17.02
C GLY A 121 -0.65 -12.83 -17.51
N GLY A 122 -1.91 -12.67 -17.90
CA GLY A 122 -2.52 -11.39 -18.22
C GLY A 122 -3.90 -11.42 -17.59
N TYR A 123 -4.05 -10.76 -16.46
CA TYR A 123 -5.38 -10.47 -15.94
C TYR A 123 -5.31 -9.08 -15.36
N CYS A 124 -5.31 -8.06 -16.22
CA CYS A 124 -5.78 -6.75 -15.82
C CYS A 124 -7.26 -6.79 -16.10
N SER A 125 -8.05 -6.81 -15.03
CA SER A 125 -9.47 -7.01 -15.19
C SER A 125 -9.95 -5.94 -16.17
N VAL A 126 -10.55 -6.33 -17.31
CA VAL A 126 -11.73 -5.54 -17.67
C VAL A 126 -12.55 -5.54 -16.42
N ALA A 127 -13.15 -4.42 -16.19
CA ALA A 127 -14.34 -4.34 -15.43
C ALA A 127 -15.42 -5.39 -15.79
N LYS A 128 -15.23 -6.64 -16.27
CA LYS A 128 -16.28 -7.68 -16.18
C LYS A 128 -16.84 -7.80 -14.77
N ASN A 129 -16.07 -7.35 -13.78
CA ASN A 129 -16.49 -7.18 -12.40
C ASN A 129 -17.16 -5.80 -12.11
N ILE A 130 -16.80 -4.71 -12.78
CA ILE A 130 -17.36 -3.36 -12.54
C ILE A 130 -18.06 -2.75 -13.79
N MET A 131 -18.49 -3.58 -14.74
CA MET A 131 -19.24 -3.31 -15.99
C MET A 131 -20.74 -3.55 -15.78
N PRO A 132 -21.64 -2.91 -16.56
CA PRO A 132 -23.07 -3.20 -16.43
C PRO A 132 -23.31 -4.71 -16.56
N GLY A 133 -24.08 -5.28 -15.62
CA GLY A 133 -24.34 -6.73 -15.56
C GLY A 133 -23.40 -7.53 -14.65
N SER A 134 -22.44 -6.88 -14.00
CA SER A 134 -21.59 -7.52 -13.02
C SER A 134 -22.03 -7.31 -11.57
N VAL A 135 -21.73 -8.27 -10.69
CA VAL A 135 -22.02 -8.17 -9.24
C VAL A 135 -21.28 -7.00 -8.56
N TYR A 136 -20.23 -6.45 -9.18
CA TYR A 136 -19.49 -5.31 -8.63
C TYR A 136 -19.80 -3.98 -9.35
N TYR A 137 -20.67 -3.99 -10.37
CA TYR A 137 -21.10 -2.79 -11.10
C TYR A 137 -21.65 -1.68 -10.20
N HIS A 138 -22.34 -2.07 -9.12
CA HIS A 138 -23.00 -1.17 -8.18
C HIS A 138 -22.23 -1.00 -6.86
N GLN A 139 -21.06 -1.60 -6.73
CA GLN A 139 -20.23 -1.36 -5.54
C GLN A 139 -19.81 0.11 -5.50
N GLN A 140 -19.67 0.65 -4.29
CA GLN A 140 -19.26 2.04 -4.08
C GLN A 140 -17.89 2.23 -4.72
N VAL A 141 -17.86 3.00 -5.81
CA VAL A 141 -16.68 3.17 -6.65
C VAL A 141 -15.89 4.40 -6.19
N ARG A 142 -14.59 4.33 -6.45
CA ARG A 142 -13.44 5.20 -6.17
C ARG A 142 -13.51 6.67 -6.66
N TRP A 143 -14.71 7.22 -6.81
CA TRP A 143 -14.94 8.38 -7.67
C TRP A 143 -14.30 9.69 -7.17
N ASN A 144 -13.83 9.81 -5.93
CA ASN A 144 -13.21 11.07 -5.51
C ASN A 144 -12.26 11.01 -4.28
N TYR A 145 -11.24 10.15 -4.29
CA TYR A 145 -10.24 10.17 -3.20
C TYR A 145 -9.30 11.40 -3.21
N LYS A 146 -9.26 12.17 -4.31
CA LYS A 146 -8.42 13.38 -4.42
C LYS A 146 -9.11 14.66 -3.95
N GLY A 147 -10.40 14.63 -3.62
CA GLY A 147 -11.20 15.81 -3.24
C GLY A 147 -11.25 16.91 -4.32
N THR A 148 -10.73 16.65 -5.51
CA THR A 148 -10.57 17.61 -6.61
C THR A 148 -10.99 16.94 -7.91
N GLY A 149 -12.03 17.52 -8.54
CA GLY A 149 -12.65 16.99 -9.77
C GLY A 149 -13.67 15.87 -9.54
N ALA A 150 -14.45 15.59 -10.59
CA ALA A 150 -15.32 14.41 -10.66
C ALA A 150 -14.62 13.36 -11.51
N GLU A 151 -14.13 12.27 -10.90
CA GLU A 151 -13.76 11.09 -11.68
C GLU A 151 -15.04 10.43 -12.17
N THR A 152 -15.16 10.27 -13.48
CA THR A 152 -16.26 9.52 -14.05
C THR A 152 -15.82 8.11 -14.35
N ARG A 153 -16.79 7.20 -14.40
CA ARG A 153 -16.55 5.83 -14.83
C ARG A 153 -15.92 5.72 -16.20
N THR A 154 -16.38 6.54 -17.12
CA THR A 154 -15.83 6.62 -18.46
C THR A 154 -14.36 7.05 -18.43
N ASN A 155 -14.00 8.04 -17.61
CA ASN A 155 -12.61 8.49 -17.50
C ASN A 155 -11.70 7.42 -16.90
N TRP A 156 -12.14 6.75 -15.83
CA TRP A 156 -11.36 5.66 -15.22
C TRP A 156 -11.16 4.48 -16.20
N ILE A 157 -12.22 4.07 -16.91
CA ILE A 157 -12.18 3.04 -17.96
C ILE A 157 -11.19 3.44 -19.07
N ASN A 158 -11.22 4.69 -19.51
CA ASN A 158 -10.41 5.09 -20.65
C ASN A 158 -8.92 5.30 -20.30
N ASN A 159 -8.60 5.69 -19.06
CA ASN A 159 -7.25 6.14 -18.71
C ASN A 159 -6.47 5.17 -17.80
N THR A 160 -7.10 4.57 -16.79
CA THR A 160 -6.37 3.88 -15.71
C THR A 160 -6.76 2.41 -15.54
N MET A 161 -7.86 1.94 -16.14
CA MET A 161 -8.33 0.56 -15.93
C MET A 161 -7.33 -0.52 -16.42
N TRP A 162 -6.40 -0.13 -17.30
CA TRP A 162 -5.40 -1.04 -17.87
C TRP A 162 -4.06 -1.01 -17.13
N HIS A 163 -3.97 -0.20 -16.09
CA HIS A 163 -2.80 -0.03 -15.22
C HIS A 163 -3.14 -0.56 -13.85
N GLY A 164 -2.26 -1.36 -13.25
CA GLY A 164 -2.59 -1.96 -11.97
C GLY A 164 -1.61 -2.98 -11.45
N MET A 165 -1.94 -3.47 -10.26
CA MET A 165 -1.16 -4.46 -9.54
C MET A 165 -2.11 -5.42 -8.83
N ASP A 166 -1.72 -6.67 -8.64
CA ASP A 166 -2.36 -7.54 -7.66
C ASP A 166 -1.78 -7.32 -6.26
N CYS A 167 -2.29 -8.03 -5.28
CA CYS A 167 -1.94 -7.88 -3.87
C CYS A 167 -0.45 -8.05 -3.60
N SER A 168 0.17 -9.09 -4.16
CA SER A 168 1.57 -9.40 -3.92
C SER A 168 2.50 -8.52 -4.73
N ASN A 169 2.13 -8.09 -5.95
CA ASN A 169 2.87 -7.05 -6.68
C ASN A 169 2.70 -5.66 -6.06
N TYR A 170 1.55 -5.34 -5.48
CA TYR A 170 1.28 -4.07 -4.82
C TYR A 170 2.15 -3.90 -3.58
N THR A 171 2.08 -4.85 -2.65
CA THR A 171 2.78 -4.76 -1.36
C THR A 171 4.29 -4.69 -1.56
N THR A 172 4.88 -5.57 -2.37
CA THR A 172 6.31 -5.47 -2.73
C THR A 172 6.68 -4.19 -3.46
N PHE A 173 5.79 -3.65 -4.31
CA PHE A 173 6.06 -2.43 -5.03
C PHE A 173 6.07 -1.23 -4.08
N LEU A 174 5.17 -1.18 -3.10
CA LEU A 174 5.18 -0.15 -2.06
C LEU A 174 6.53 -0.08 -1.33
N TYR A 175 7.08 -1.24 -0.92
CA TYR A 175 8.36 -1.31 -0.24
C TYR A 175 9.53 -0.89 -1.13
N ASN A 176 9.50 -1.27 -2.40
CA ASN A 176 10.52 -0.86 -3.37
C ASN A 176 10.44 0.65 -3.67
N PHE A 177 9.23 1.17 -3.87
CA PHE A 177 8.98 2.58 -4.15
C PHE A 177 9.27 3.47 -2.94
N ALA A 178 8.94 3.02 -1.73
CA ALA A 178 9.18 3.80 -0.51
C ALA A 178 10.64 3.73 -0.04
N LEU A 179 11.26 2.55 -0.09
CA LEU A 179 12.49 2.23 0.64
C LEU A 179 13.58 1.58 -0.22
N GLY A 180 13.34 1.37 -1.52
CA GLY A 180 14.26 0.61 -2.39
C GLY A 180 14.36 -0.86 -1.99
N LEU A 181 13.44 -1.35 -1.15
CA LEU A 181 13.43 -2.71 -0.63
C LEU A 181 12.64 -3.63 -1.56
N MET A 182 13.34 -4.59 -2.18
CA MET A 182 12.71 -5.56 -3.06
C MET A 182 12.74 -6.96 -2.45
N PHE A 183 11.58 -7.61 -2.43
CA PHE A 183 11.41 -9.03 -2.11
C PHE A 183 10.54 -9.71 -3.20
N SER A 184 10.29 -11.01 -3.06
CA SER A 184 9.52 -11.74 -4.07
C SER A 184 8.09 -11.23 -4.16
N SER A 185 7.59 -10.98 -5.38
CA SER A 185 6.15 -10.82 -5.62
C SER A 185 5.41 -12.15 -5.67
N ASN A 186 6.11 -13.28 -5.69
CA ASN A 186 5.47 -14.59 -5.58
C ASN A 186 4.94 -14.76 -4.17
N ILE A 187 3.62 -14.72 -4.02
CA ILE A 187 2.94 -14.70 -2.72
C ILE A 187 3.43 -15.79 -1.75
N LYS A 188 3.75 -16.99 -2.25
CA LYS A 188 4.28 -18.07 -1.42
C LYS A 188 5.68 -17.76 -0.89
N TYR A 189 6.54 -17.24 -1.77
CA TYR A 189 7.91 -16.90 -1.43
C TYR A 189 7.97 -15.65 -0.58
N GLN A 190 7.10 -14.68 -0.86
CA GLN A 190 6.87 -13.48 -0.05
C GLN A 190 6.47 -13.86 1.39
N ALA A 191 5.60 -14.88 1.54
CA ALA A 191 5.22 -15.47 2.83
C ALA A 191 6.33 -16.35 3.45
N GLY A 192 7.42 -16.60 2.73
CA GLY A 192 8.62 -17.32 3.17
C GLY A 192 8.68 -18.80 2.86
N GLN A 193 7.74 -19.34 2.09
CA GLN A 193 7.85 -20.71 1.59
C GLN A 193 8.99 -20.81 0.57
N ARG A 194 9.75 -21.91 0.61
CA ARG A 194 10.87 -22.16 -0.32
C ARG A 194 10.45 -22.42 -1.77
N ALA A 195 11.36 -22.09 -2.69
CA ALA A 195 11.17 -22.23 -4.13
C ALA A 195 11.17 -23.70 -4.62
N ASP A 196 11.82 -24.58 -3.87
CA ASP A 196 11.87 -26.03 -4.12
C ASP A 196 10.55 -26.75 -3.81
N LYS A 197 9.51 -26.02 -3.37
CA LYS A 197 8.16 -26.51 -3.06
C LYS A 197 8.09 -27.42 -1.83
N THR A 198 9.19 -27.62 -1.09
CA THR A 198 9.23 -28.45 0.13
C THR A 198 8.26 -27.96 1.21
N GLN A 199 7.93 -26.66 1.19
CA GLN A 199 7.08 -25.98 2.17
C GLN A 199 5.78 -25.46 1.57
N ASN A 200 5.35 -26.01 0.43
CA ASN A 200 4.10 -25.61 -0.19
C ASN A 200 2.94 -25.78 0.79
N ASN A 201 2.22 -24.69 1.04
CA ASN A 201 1.09 -24.67 1.96
C ASN A 201 1.44 -25.01 3.42
N LEU A 202 2.72 -24.95 3.81
CA LEU A 202 3.07 -24.93 5.21
C LEU A 202 2.61 -23.59 5.81
N SER A 203 2.02 -23.58 7.00
CA SER A 203 1.75 -22.35 7.76
C SER A 203 2.84 -22.11 8.81
N PRO A 204 2.98 -20.87 9.35
CA PRO A 204 4.00 -20.56 10.34
C PRO A 204 3.96 -21.43 11.59
N ASN A 205 2.76 -21.78 12.08
CA ASN A 205 2.63 -22.64 13.26
C ASN A 205 3.00 -24.11 13.00
N GLN A 206 3.10 -24.53 11.74
CA GLN A 206 3.49 -25.91 11.37
C GLN A 206 5.01 -26.06 11.15
N GLN A 207 5.79 -25.00 11.37
CA GLN A 207 7.24 -25.06 11.22
C GLN A 207 7.88 -26.01 12.24
N SER A 208 8.92 -26.71 11.80
CA SER A 208 9.76 -27.59 12.64
C SER A 208 11.22 -27.46 12.20
N GLY A 209 12.16 -28.08 12.93
CA GLY A 209 13.59 -27.89 12.67
C GLY A 209 14.04 -28.15 11.22
N THR A 210 13.37 -29.05 10.48
CA THR A 210 13.68 -29.31 9.06
C THR A 210 12.78 -28.53 8.09
N ASN A 211 11.71 -27.89 8.58
CA ASN A 211 10.69 -27.20 7.79
C ASN A 211 10.50 -25.76 8.29
N VAL A 212 11.45 -24.88 7.95
CA VAL A 212 11.49 -23.47 8.39
C VAL A 212 11.13 -22.53 7.25
N LEU A 213 10.21 -21.58 7.46
CA LEU A 213 9.78 -20.60 6.46
C LEU A 213 10.79 -19.45 6.34
N ASP A 214 11.91 -19.73 5.67
CA ASP A 214 13.11 -18.90 5.63
C ASP A 214 13.55 -18.54 4.19
N ASN A 215 12.63 -18.47 3.23
CA ASN A 215 12.99 -18.07 1.87
C ASN A 215 13.80 -16.75 1.90
N PRO A 216 15.01 -16.69 1.29
CA PRO A 216 15.83 -15.48 1.27
C PRO A 216 15.15 -14.27 0.62
N ASN A 217 14.13 -14.53 -0.22
CA ASN A 217 13.32 -13.50 -0.88
C ASN A 217 11.97 -13.28 -0.20
N ALA A 218 11.80 -13.74 1.04
CA ALA A 218 10.61 -13.46 1.85
C ALA A 218 10.52 -11.98 2.20
N ALA A 219 9.30 -11.52 2.46
CA ALA A 219 9.09 -10.19 2.99
C ALA A 219 9.40 -10.18 4.49
N GLY A 220 10.59 -9.75 4.90
CA GLY A 220 10.91 -9.59 6.32
C GLY A 220 10.80 -10.88 7.17
N LYS A 221 10.62 -10.71 8.49
CA LYS A 221 10.60 -11.79 9.49
C LYS A 221 9.18 -12.10 9.96
N LEU A 222 8.92 -13.34 10.36
CA LEU A 222 7.63 -13.71 10.95
C LEU A 222 7.41 -12.97 12.29
N VAL A 223 6.14 -12.77 12.63
CA VAL A 223 5.72 -12.11 13.87
C VAL A 223 5.02 -13.13 14.76
N CYS A 224 5.45 -13.20 16.02
CA CYS A 224 4.81 -14.01 17.05
C CYS A 224 3.52 -13.33 17.53
N ARG A 225 2.68 -14.07 18.25
CA ARG A 225 1.37 -13.58 18.70
C ARG A 225 1.45 -12.40 19.67
N ASP A 226 2.49 -12.38 20.51
CA ASP A 226 2.81 -11.23 21.37
C ASP A 226 3.50 -10.07 20.64
N ASN A 227 3.58 -10.14 19.31
CA ASN A 227 4.15 -9.14 18.41
C ASN A 227 5.69 -9.04 18.39
N SER A 228 6.39 -9.93 19.08
CA SER A 228 7.84 -10.10 18.93
C SER A 228 8.22 -10.62 17.54
N ILE A 229 9.45 -10.33 17.10
CA ILE A 229 10.01 -10.89 15.87
C ILE A 229 10.41 -12.34 16.12
N GLU A 230 10.05 -13.23 15.20
CA GLU A 230 10.52 -14.59 15.24
C GLU A 230 12.04 -14.64 15.06
N VAL A 231 12.68 -15.35 15.99
CA VAL A 231 14.10 -15.70 15.94
C VAL A 231 14.23 -17.15 16.36
N ASN A 232 14.73 -18.01 15.49
CA ASN A 232 15.05 -19.41 15.79
C ASN A 232 13.88 -20.17 16.44
N HIS A 233 12.67 -20.07 15.88
CA HIS A 233 11.45 -20.69 16.40
C HIS A 233 11.02 -20.22 17.80
N SER A 234 11.40 -18.99 18.20
CA SER A 234 11.07 -18.42 19.51
C SER A 234 9.56 -18.35 19.79
N CYS A 235 8.71 -18.30 18.76
CA CYS A 235 7.29 -17.98 18.93
C CYS A 235 6.51 -18.94 19.85
N ALA A 236 7.00 -20.15 20.12
CA ALA A 236 6.39 -21.04 21.12
C ALA A 236 6.28 -20.37 22.52
N GLY A 237 7.29 -19.59 22.93
CA GLY A 237 7.28 -18.84 24.19
C GLY A 237 6.46 -17.54 24.15
N HIS A 238 5.92 -17.18 22.97
CA HIS A 238 5.28 -15.91 22.67
C HIS A 238 3.80 -16.10 22.25
N GLY A 239 3.18 -17.20 22.67
CA GLY A 239 1.79 -17.54 22.32
C GLY A 239 1.59 -18.11 20.91
N GLY A 240 2.68 -18.55 20.26
CA GLY A 240 2.69 -19.06 18.89
C GLY A 240 2.89 -17.96 17.85
N TYR A 241 2.77 -18.33 16.57
CA TYR A 241 2.76 -17.36 15.48
C TYR A 241 1.40 -16.69 15.36
N LEU A 242 1.37 -15.43 14.93
CA LEU A 242 0.12 -14.70 14.70
C LEU A 242 -0.60 -15.24 13.45
N SER A 243 -1.46 -16.23 13.64
CA SER A 243 -2.15 -16.99 12.58
C SER A 243 -3.41 -17.67 13.12
N VAL A 244 -4.42 -17.88 12.28
CA VAL A 244 -5.60 -18.72 12.62
C VAL A 244 -5.32 -20.22 12.44
N ILE A 245 -4.16 -20.61 11.92
CA ILE A 245 -3.82 -22.00 11.66
C ILE A 245 -2.96 -22.51 12.82
N ASP A 246 -3.32 -23.63 13.43
CA ASP A 246 -2.55 -24.26 14.50
C ASP A 246 -1.36 -25.10 13.98
N SER A 247 -0.61 -25.70 14.90
CA SER A 247 0.55 -26.53 14.58
C SER A 247 0.19 -27.84 13.88
N SER A 248 -1.06 -28.27 13.94
CA SER A 248 -1.58 -29.42 13.19
C SER A 248 -2.08 -29.04 11.79
N GLY A 249 -2.08 -27.74 11.44
CA GLY A 249 -2.63 -27.23 10.19
C GLY A 249 -4.15 -27.02 10.22
N ASN A 250 -4.79 -27.21 11.36
CA ASN A 250 -6.22 -26.95 11.51
C ASN A 250 -6.44 -25.45 11.65
N LYS A 251 -7.54 -24.99 11.05
CA LYS A 251 -7.89 -23.58 11.00
C LYS A 251 -8.95 -23.27 12.05
N HIS A 252 -8.72 -22.23 12.83
CA HIS A 252 -9.57 -21.78 13.94
C HIS A 252 -10.08 -20.35 13.69
N PRO A 253 -11.13 -20.16 12.86
CA PRO A 253 -11.77 -18.86 12.69
C PRO A 253 -12.17 -18.22 14.03
N GLY A 254 -12.00 -16.91 14.16
CA GLY A 254 -12.28 -16.17 15.39
C GLY A 254 -11.19 -16.28 16.47
N SER A 255 -10.10 -17.02 16.23
CA SER A 255 -9.02 -17.15 17.22
C SER A 255 -8.15 -15.90 17.35
N ILE A 256 -8.16 -14.98 16.38
CA ILE A 256 -7.44 -13.70 16.42
C ILE A 256 -8.31 -12.66 17.13
N LEU A 257 -7.80 -12.13 18.22
CA LEU A 257 -8.45 -11.12 19.06
C LEU A 257 -7.96 -9.72 18.68
N SER A 258 -8.72 -8.69 19.03
CA SER A 258 -8.30 -7.31 18.79
C SER A 258 -6.96 -6.97 19.48
N SER A 259 -6.69 -7.58 20.64
CA SER A 259 -5.41 -7.42 21.36
C SER A 259 -4.21 -7.98 20.60
N ASP A 260 -4.42 -9.01 19.75
CA ASP A 260 -3.36 -9.57 18.91
C ASP A 260 -2.98 -8.59 17.78
N LEU A 261 -3.88 -7.66 17.42
CA LEU A 261 -3.69 -6.70 16.32
C LEU A 261 -3.14 -5.35 16.79
N THR A 262 -3.43 -4.94 18.03
CA THR A 262 -3.06 -3.61 18.56
C THR A 262 -1.56 -3.34 18.57
N ALA A 263 -0.74 -4.38 18.63
CA ALA A 263 0.71 -4.25 18.69
C ALA A 263 1.36 -4.25 17.29
N LEU A 264 0.63 -4.60 16.22
CA LEU A 264 1.18 -4.62 14.87
C LEU A 264 1.69 -3.25 14.45
N HIS A 265 2.81 -3.24 13.73
CA HIS A 265 3.44 -2.01 13.26
C HIS A 265 2.95 -1.66 11.86
N PRO A 266 2.73 -0.37 11.55
CA PRO A 266 2.39 0.02 10.20
C PRO A 266 3.40 -0.51 9.18
N GLY A 267 2.90 -1.07 8.07
CA GLY A 267 3.70 -1.79 7.09
C GLY A 267 3.72 -3.31 7.28
N ASP A 268 3.42 -3.85 8.47
CA ASP A 268 3.38 -5.30 8.65
C ASP A 268 2.48 -5.95 7.58
N LEU A 269 2.97 -7.03 6.96
CA LEU A 269 2.29 -7.74 5.89
C LEU A 269 1.49 -8.91 6.46
N LEU A 270 0.18 -8.88 6.26
CA LEU A 270 -0.76 -9.93 6.68
C LEU A 270 -1.00 -10.84 5.49
N PHE A 271 -0.59 -12.09 5.59
CA PHE A 271 -0.81 -13.11 4.58
C PHE A 271 -2.11 -13.83 4.87
N ILE A 272 -2.89 -14.06 3.82
CA ILE A 272 -4.24 -14.62 3.92
C ILE A 272 -4.27 -15.97 3.20
N SER A 273 -4.79 -17.00 3.88
CA SER A 273 -5.05 -18.30 3.27
C SER A 273 -6.44 -18.34 2.65
N ALA A 274 -6.67 -19.30 1.76
CA ALA A 274 -8.04 -19.61 1.33
C ALA A 274 -8.24 -21.11 1.29
N ARG A 275 -9.49 -21.53 1.53
CA ARG A 275 -9.86 -22.94 1.46
C ARG A 275 -9.77 -23.42 0.01
N ARG A 276 -8.80 -24.28 -0.27
CA ARG A 276 -8.79 -25.10 -1.49
C ARG A 276 -9.40 -26.47 -1.18
N PRO A 277 -10.00 -27.18 -2.16
CA PRO A 277 -10.65 -28.47 -1.94
C PRO A 277 -9.84 -29.48 -1.12
N ASN A 278 -8.50 -29.39 -1.16
CA ASN A 278 -7.58 -30.28 -0.45
C ASN A 278 -6.57 -29.55 0.46
N ASN A 279 -6.72 -28.23 0.69
CA ASN A 279 -5.72 -27.46 1.45
C ASN A 279 -6.23 -26.11 1.96
N SER A 280 -6.44 -25.97 3.27
CA SER A 280 -6.85 -24.72 3.94
C SER A 280 -5.68 -23.80 4.36
N THR A 281 -4.44 -24.23 4.16
CA THR A 281 -3.21 -23.54 4.61
C THR A 281 -2.45 -22.87 3.46
N ALA A 282 -2.96 -22.97 2.23
CA ALA A 282 -2.39 -22.31 1.07
C ALA A 282 -2.54 -20.78 1.19
N VAL A 283 -1.43 -20.06 1.25
CA VAL A 283 -1.40 -18.60 1.14
C VAL A 283 -1.81 -18.19 -0.28
N VAL A 284 -2.76 -17.25 -0.39
CA VAL A 284 -3.31 -16.80 -1.67
C VAL A 284 -3.31 -15.29 -1.85
N HIS A 285 -3.17 -14.54 -0.76
CA HIS A 285 -3.34 -13.09 -0.76
C HIS A 285 -2.47 -12.44 0.32
N VAL A 286 -2.16 -11.15 0.16
CA VAL A 286 -1.41 -10.36 1.15
C VAL A 286 -1.97 -8.95 1.20
N VAL A 287 -2.06 -8.40 2.40
CA VAL A 287 -2.45 -7.01 2.64
C VAL A 287 -1.42 -6.34 3.55
N MET A 288 -1.40 -5.02 3.55
CA MET A 288 -0.51 -4.25 4.43
C MET A 288 -1.31 -3.60 5.55
N TRP A 289 -0.82 -3.77 6.78
CA TRP A 289 -1.36 -3.15 7.97
C TRP A 289 -1.08 -1.64 7.99
N THR A 290 -2.12 -0.83 8.24
CA THR A 290 -1.92 0.63 8.33
C THR A 290 -1.69 1.12 9.76
N GLY A 291 -2.12 0.35 10.77
CA GLY A 291 -2.20 0.80 12.15
C GLY A 291 -3.25 1.88 12.41
N LYS A 292 -4.05 2.26 11.41
CA LYS A 292 -5.15 3.22 11.55
C LYS A 292 -6.46 2.50 11.83
N GLN A 293 -7.32 3.16 12.59
CA GLN A 293 -8.72 2.79 12.77
C GLN A 293 -9.62 3.84 12.15
N VAL A 294 -10.81 3.43 11.72
CA VAL A 294 -11.87 4.34 11.29
C VAL A 294 -12.20 5.29 12.44
N ASN A 295 -12.07 6.58 12.20
CA ASN A 295 -12.42 7.62 13.16
C ASN A 295 -12.70 8.95 12.43
N ASP A 296 -13.12 9.96 13.18
CA ASP A 296 -13.57 11.25 12.64
C ASP A 296 -12.51 12.35 12.79
N ALA A 297 -11.25 12.01 13.08
CA ALA A 297 -10.18 12.99 13.13
C ALA A 297 -9.90 13.57 11.73
N PRO A 298 -9.51 14.85 11.61
CA PRO A 298 -9.32 15.51 10.31
C PRO A 298 -8.27 14.86 9.39
N ASP A 299 -7.30 14.13 9.96
CA ASP A 299 -6.21 13.44 9.26
C ASP A 299 -6.44 11.91 9.16
N ALA A 300 -7.65 11.47 9.53
CA ALA A 300 -8.05 10.07 9.46
C ALA A 300 -8.37 9.62 8.03
N ILE A 301 -8.48 8.30 7.86
CA ILE A 301 -9.08 7.72 6.67
C ILE A 301 -10.58 7.59 6.98
N HIS A 302 -11.38 8.43 6.35
CA HIS A 302 -12.82 8.48 6.58
C HIS A 302 -13.56 7.33 5.87
N SER A 303 -14.77 7.05 6.32
CA SER A 303 -15.58 5.90 5.86
C SER A 303 -15.80 5.88 4.33
N GLU A 304 -15.93 7.05 3.71
CA GLU A 304 -16.10 7.26 2.28
C GLU A 304 -14.84 6.98 1.47
N GLN A 305 -13.68 6.89 2.14
CA GLN A 305 -12.40 6.52 1.55
C GLN A 305 -12.15 5.00 1.57
N ILE A 306 -13.03 4.23 2.20
CA ILE A 306 -12.85 2.78 2.40
C ILE A 306 -13.71 2.01 1.40
N ALA A 307 -13.03 1.21 0.58
CA ALA A 307 -13.67 0.42 -0.45
C ALA A 307 -14.31 -0.87 0.09
N PRO A 308 -15.42 -1.31 -0.55
CA PRO A 308 -16.16 -2.51 -0.16
C PRO A 308 -15.38 -3.81 -0.36
N ASN A 309 -15.57 -4.79 0.53
CA ASN A 309 -14.98 -6.12 0.36
C ASN A 309 -16.03 -7.10 -0.17
N GLU A 310 -15.91 -7.53 -1.42
CA GLU A 310 -16.86 -8.47 -2.03
C GLU A 310 -16.93 -9.85 -1.38
N SER A 311 -15.85 -10.30 -0.74
CA SER A 311 -15.81 -11.59 -0.06
C SER A 311 -16.68 -11.59 1.20
N CYS A 312 -17.32 -10.46 1.49
CA CYS A 312 -18.11 -10.19 2.66
C CYS A 312 -19.52 -9.68 2.27
N PRO A 313 -20.57 -10.09 3.01
CA PRO A 313 -21.87 -9.43 2.94
C PRO A 313 -21.75 -7.92 3.18
N GLN A 314 -22.64 -7.13 2.56
CA GLN A 314 -22.58 -5.67 2.65
C GLN A 314 -22.52 -5.12 4.06
N LYS A 315 -23.31 -5.70 4.97
CA LYS A 315 -23.31 -5.32 6.38
C LYS A 315 -21.97 -5.55 7.09
N ASP A 316 -21.17 -6.52 6.63
CA ASP A 316 -19.95 -6.96 7.31
C ASP A 316 -18.70 -6.22 6.83
N TRP A 317 -18.77 -5.49 5.71
CA TRP A 317 -17.65 -4.66 5.23
C TRP A 317 -17.87 -3.16 5.39
N ARG A 318 -19.05 -2.70 5.85
CA ARG A 318 -19.31 -1.28 6.07
C ARG A 318 -18.42 -0.74 7.20
N PRO A 319 -17.83 0.47 7.06
CA PRO A 319 -16.98 1.03 8.10
C PRO A 319 -17.74 1.49 9.32
N HIS A 320 -17.27 1.04 10.49
CA HIS A 320 -17.68 1.52 11.80
C HIS A 320 -16.49 2.12 12.53
N ARG A 321 -16.73 3.12 13.38
CA ARG A 321 -15.69 3.72 14.22
C ARG A 321 -14.98 2.63 15.03
N GLY A 322 -13.65 2.66 15.03
CA GLY A 322 -12.80 1.68 15.71
C GLY A 322 -12.42 0.47 14.85
N ASP A 323 -13.04 0.28 13.68
CA ASP A 323 -12.62 -0.79 12.78
C ASP A 323 -11.19 -0.55 12.27
N TRP A 324 -10.39 -1.61 12.20
CA TRP A 324 -9.02 -1.54 11.70
C TRP A 324 -8.96 -1.40 10.19
N ILE A 325 -8.05 -0.54 9.72
CA ILE A 325 -7.85 -0.25 8.30
C ILE A 325 -6.59 -0.97 7.80
N ILE A 326 -6.72 -1.62 6.66
CA ILE A 326 -5.64 -2.17 5.86
C ILE A 326 -5.59 -1.46 4.51
N THR A 327 -4.47 -1.61 3.81
CA THR A 327 -4.44 -1.38 2.37
C THR A 327 -4.26 -2.71 1.64
N ASP A 328 -5.03 -2.86 0.58
CA ASP A 328 -5.14 -4.08 -0.19
C ASP A 328 -5.21 -3.75 -1.68
N SER A 329 -4.58 -4.58 -2.51
CA SER A 329 -4.86 -4.58 -3.94
C SER A 329 -5.61 -5.84 -4.32
N HIS A 330 -6.94 -5.73 -4.29
CA HIS A 330 -7.85 -6.83 -4.57
C HIS A 330 -8.97 -6.36 -5.49
N TYR A 331 -9.38 -7.22 -6.43
CA TYR A 331 -10.51 -7.13 -7.39
C TYR A 331 -10.63 -5.84 -8.21
N GLN A 332 -10.66 -4.71 -7.52
CA GLN A 332 -10.68 -3.36 -8.05
C GLN A 332 -9.27 -2.73 -8.09
N GLY A 333 -8.30 -3.22 -7.30
CA GLY A 333 -6.92 -2.70 -7.26
C GLY A 333 -6.56 -2.11 -5.90
N PRO A 334 -5.48 -1.31 -5.78
CA PRO A 334 -5.07 -0.67 -4.53
C PRO A 334 -6.18 0.20 -3.92
N ASP A 335 -6.51 -0.06 -2.65
CA ASP A 335 -7.54 0.67 -1.93
C ASP A 335 -7.40 0.53 -0.41
N TYR A 336 -8.02 1.44 0.33
CA TYR A 336 -8.23 1.24 1.77
C TYR A 336 -9.40 0.29 1.99
N ARG A 337 -9.22 -0.64 2.93
CA ARG A 337 -10.24 -1.64 3.29
C ARG A 337 -10.26 -1.85 4.78
N ILE A 338 -11.38 -2.39 5.24
CA ILE A 338 -11.52 -2.79 6.63
C ILE A 338 -10.98 -4.20 6.80
N LEU A 339 -10.29 -4.45 7.91
CA LEU A 339 -9.87 -5.79 8.30
C LEU A 339 -11.07 -6.59 8.83
N THR A 340 -11.85 -7.14 7.91
CA THR A 340 -13.09 -7.88 8.23
C THR A 340 -12.87 -9.32 8.70
N PRO A 341 -13.74 -9.85 9.57
CA PRO A 341 -13.74 -11.28 9.93
C PRO A 341 -14.07 -12.23 8.78
N CYS A 342 -15.06 -11.91 7.96
CA CYS A 342 -15.54 -12.75 6.85
C CYS A 342 -14.46 -13.16 5.85
N TYR A 343 -13.43 -12.32 5.66
CA TYR A 343 -12.34 -12.63 4.74
C TYR A 343 -10.98 -12.59 5.41
N TYR A 344 -10.56 -11.49 6.04
CA TYR A 344 -9.17 -11.38 6.47
C TYR A 344 -8.89 -12.09 7.79
N LEU A 345 -9.57 -11.74 8.89
CA LEU A 345 -9.22 -12.26 10.21
C LEU A 345 -9.42 -13.76 10.30
N ASN A 346 -10.54 -14.28 9.77
CA ASN A 346 -10.79 -15.71 9.76
C ASN A 346 -9.92 -16.47 8.77
N ASN A 347 -9.02 -15.83 8.03
CA ASN A 347 -8.11 -16.48 7.10
C ASN A 347 -6.64 -16.03 7.27
N LEU A 348 -6.29 -15.40 8.38
CA LEU A 348 -4.91 -14.95 8.63
C LEU A 348 -3.94 -16.14 8.66
N TRP A 349 -3.14 -16.30 7.62
CA TRP A 349 -2.14 -17.36 7.51
C TRP A 349 -0.91 -17.05 8.39
N GLY A 350 -0.52 -15.79 8.48
CA GLY A 350 0.67 -15.35 9.19
C GLY A 350 0.94 -13.88 8.96
N VAL A 351 1.76 -13.28 9.83
CA VAL A 351 2.21 -11.90 9.69
C VAL A 351 3.72 -11.87 9.52
N ARG A 352 4.21 -11.00 8.63
CA ARG A 352 5.63 -10.67 8.54
C ARG A 352 5.88 -9.19 8.69
N ARG A 353 6.90 -8.87 9.47
CA ARG A 353 7.41 -7.51 9.67
C ARG A 353 8.61 -7.27 8.77
N VAL A 354 8.47 -6.27 7.90
CA VAL A 354 9.54 -5.86 6.98
C VAL A 354 10.46 -4.82 7.62
N ILE A 355 9.91 -3.95 8.48
CA ILE A 355 10.64 -2.88 9.18
C ILE A 355 10.76 -3.28 10.67
N PHE A 356 11.89 -3.88 11.06
CA PHE A 356 12.13 -4.40 12.41
C PHE A 356 13.37 -3.87 13.09
#